data_AF-H0I260-F1
#
_entry.id   AF-H0I260-F1
#
_cell.length_a   1.000
_cell.length_b   1.000
_cell.length_c   1.000
_cell.angle_alpha   90.00
_cell.angle_beta   90.00
_cell.angle_gamma   90.00
#
_symmetry.space_group_name_H-M   'P 1'
#
loop_
_entity.id
_entity.type
_entity.pdbx_description
1 polymer ?
#
loop_
_entity_poly.entity_id
_entity_poly.type
_entity_poly.pdbx_seq_one_letter_code
_entity_poly.pdbx_strand_id
1 'polypeptide(L)'
;MTEPATLIFRASLRARLYRDIEVSSSSTLADLAEAICAAFGFDMDHTYGFYSKLTGKLFDSPQRFELFADIAGGGFRSVKGTRVTTAFQKVGSAMTFLYDYGDEWRFRAEVIGTGQALPEANYPRIVGKIGRAPPQCPDIDDE
;
A
#
# COMPACT_ATOMS: atom_id res chain seq x y z
N MET A 1 19.10 -17.38 -3.95
CA MET A 1 18.46 -16.71 -2.79
C MET A 1 17.02 -17.16 -2.77
N THR A 2 16.56 -17.73 -1.67
CA THR A 2 15.16 -18.16 -1.51
C THR A 2 14.30 -16.90 -1.33
N GLU A 3 13.19 -16.77 -2.06
CA GLU A 3 12.26 -15.66 -1.84
C GLU A 3 11.73 -15.71 -0.40
N PRO A 4 11.56 -14.56 0.26
CA PRO A 4 10.97 -14.53 1.60
C PRO A 4 9.53 -15.05 1.54
N ALA A 5 9.08 -15.69 2.61
CA ALA A 5 7.72 -16.18 2.69
C ALA A 5 6.72 -15.02 2.88
N THR A 6 7.09 -14.01 3.68
CA THR A 6 6.31 -12.80 3.90
C THR A 6 7.17 -11.53 3.87
N LEU A 7 6.51 -10.40 3.61
CA LEU A 7 7.09 -9.06 3.69
C LEU A 7 6.36 -8.26 4.77
N ILE A 8 7.10 -7.45 5.54
CA ILE A 8 6.54 -6.52 6.52
C ILE A 8 6.62 -5.11 5.93
N PHE A 9 5.46 -4.52 5.66
CA PHE A 9 5.30 -3.17 5.16
C PHE A 9 4.96 -2.20 6.28
N ARG A 10 5.69 -1.09 6.37
CA ARG A 10 5.24 0.10 7.09
C ARG A 10 4.49 1.02 6.14
N ALA A 11 3.21 1.23 6.39
CA ALA A 11 2.39 2.24 5.72
C ALA A 11 2.22 3.46 6.64
N SER A 12 2.73 4.62 6.24
CA SER A 12 2.77 5.84 7.06
C SER A 12 2.07 7.01 6.39
N LEU A 13 1.15 7.66 7.09
CA LEU A 13 0.60 8.97 6.69
C LEU A 13 1.48 10.13 7.17
N ARG A 14 2.08 9.97 8.36
CA ARG A 14 3.03 10.92 8.98
C ARG A 14 3.92 10.17 9.96
N ALA A 15 5.00 10.81 10.44
CA ALA A 15 6.03 10.17 11.26
C ALA A 15 5.51 9.39 12.48
N ARG A 16 4.41 9.84 13.11
CA ARG A 16 3.78 9.19 14.27
C ARG A 16 2.37 8.64 13.97
N LEU A 17 2.11 8.28 12.71
CA LEU A 17 0.87 7.64 12.29
C LEU A 17 1.18 6.62 11.20
N TYR A 18 1.28 5.36 11.62
CA TYR A 18 1.62 4.26 10.72
C TYR A 18 1.04 2.92 11.17
N ARG A 19 1.04 1.98 10.24
CA ARG A 19 0.70 0.57 10.44
C ARG A 19 1.84 -0.27 9.89
N ASP A 20 2.26 -1.25 10.66
CA ASP A 20 3.15 -2.31 10.17
C ASP A 20 2.28 -3.52 9.84
N ILE A 21 2.30 -3.91 8.57
CA ILE A 21 1.40 -4.88 7.96
C ILE A 21 2.26 -5.98 7.34
N GLU A 22 2.07 -7.20 7.81
CA GLU A 22 2.74 -8.37 7.23
C GLU A 22 1.84 -8.99 6.16
N VAL A 23 2.40 -9.22 4.98
CA VAL A 23 1.69 -9.78 3.80
C VAL A 23 2.48 -10.95 3.22
N SER A 24 1.78 -11.86 2.54
CA SER A 24 2.43 -12.96 1.81
C SER A 24 3.29 -12.41 0.67
N SER A 25 4.42 -13.06 0.38
CA SER A 25 5.21 -12.71 -0.82
C SER A 25 4.48 -12.98 -2.13
N SER A 26 3.45 -13.83 -2.11
CA SER A 26 2.56 -14.07 -3.25
C SER A 26 1.50 -12.98 -3.42
N SER A 27 1.32 -12.08 -2.46
CA SER A 27 0.31 -11.02 -2.51
C SER A 27 0.57 -10.04 -3.65
N THR A 28 -0.50 -9.47 -4.17
CA THR A 28 -0.49 -8.43 -5.20
C THR A 28 -0.39 -7.03 -4.60
N LEU A 29 -0.16 -6.01 -5.43
CA LEU A 29 -0.26 -4.62 -4.98
C LEU A 29 -1.70 -4.25 -4.62
N ALA A 30 -2.71 -4.89 -5.24
CA ALA A 30 -4.10 -4.71 -4.85
C ALA A 30 -4.37 -5.23 -3.42
N ASP A 31 -3.85 -6.42 -3.09
CA ASP A 31 -3.97 -6.98 -1.73
C ASP A 31 -3.29 -6.06 -0.70
N LEU A 32 -2.14 -5.48 -1.06
CA LEU A 32 -1.45 -4.53 -0.20
C LEU A 32 -2.27 -3.23 -0.02
N ALA A 33 -2.90 -2.73 -1.08
CA ALA A 33 -3.75 -1.55 -1.01
C ALA A 33 -4.96 -1.78 -0.09
N GLU A 34 -5.68 -2.90 -0.25
CA GLU A 34 -6.75 -3.31 0.65
C GLU A 34 -6.27 -3.42 2.10
N ALA A 35 -5.10 -4.03 2.32
CA ALA A 35 -4.54 -4.18 3.65
C ALA A 35 -4.21 -2.82 4.30
N ILE A 36 -3.70 -1.86 3.53
CA ILE A 36 -3.44 -0.50 4.02
C ILE A 36 -4.76 0.18 4.38
N CYS A 37 -5.74 0.23 3.48
CA CYS A 37 -7.03 0.88 3.75
C CYS A 37 -7.71 0.27 4.98
N ALA A 38 -7.81 -1.05 5.06
CA ALA A 38 -8.37 -1.75 6.22
C ALA A 38 -7.62 -1.44 7.53
N ALA A 39 -6.29 -1.31 7.50
CA ALA A 39 -5.50 -0.99 8.70
C ALA A 39 -5.70 0.45 9.19
N PHE A 40 -6.16 1.35 8.32
CA PHE A 40 -6.54 2.73 8.66
C PHE A 40 -8.05 2.89 8.88
N GLY A 41 -8.86 1.86 8.61
CA GLY A 41 -10.32 1.91 8.72
C GLY A 41 -10.98 2.65 7.55
N PHE A 42 -10.34 2.64 6.38
CA PHE A 42 -10.88 3.19 5.15
C PHE A 42 -11.59 2.10 4.37
N ASP A 43 -12.71 2.45 3.75
CA ASP A 43 -13.36 1.65 2.73
C ASP A 43 -12.53 1.68 1.44
N MET A 44 -12.58 0.61 0.67
CA MET A 44 -11.77 0.42 -0.56
C MET A 44 -12.64 0.61 -1.81
N ASP A 45 -13.15 1.82 -1.97
CA ASP A 45 -14.18 2.20 -2.94
C ASP A 45 -13.71 3.28 -3.95
N HIS A 46 -12.51 3.84 -3.75
CA HIS A 46 -11.92 4.87 -4.61
C HIS A 46 -10.76 4.36 -5.46
N THR A 47 -10.28 5.22 -6.36
CA THR A 47 -9.13 4.95 -7.24
C THR A 47 -7.81 5.05 -6.48
N TYR A 48 -6.81 4.28 -6.92
CA TYR A 48 -5.51 4.25 -6.25
C TYR A 48 -4.38 3.78 -7.16
N GLY A 49 -3.15 4.02 -6.71
CA GLY A 49 -1.93 3.57 -7.36
C GLY A 49 -0.68 3.63 -6.47
N PHE A 50 0.38 2.94 -6.90
CA PHE A 50 1.71 2.94 -6.29
C PHE A 50 2.72 3.65 -7.19
N TYR A 51 3.48 4.57 -6.59
CA TYR A 51 4.37 5.49 -7.27
C TYR A 51 5.77 5.45 -6.65
N SER A 52 6.80 5.26 -7.48
CA SER A 52 8.19 5.20 -6.99
C SER A 52 8.72 6.52 -6.40
N LYS A 53 8.15 7.68 -6.73
CA LYS A 53 8.48 8.93 -6.05
C LYS A 53 7.83 9.00 -4.68
N LEU A 54 8.60 9.45 -3.69
CA LEU A 54 8.13 9.69 -2.32
C LEU A 54 7.68 11.14 -2.08
N THR A 55 8.04 12.06 -2.98
CA THR A 55 7.72 13.49 -2.88
C THR A 55 7.46 14.09 -4.25
N GLY A 56 6.88 15.30 -4.27
CA GLY A 56 6.62 16.06 -5.49
C GLY A 56 5.49 15.47 -6.35
N LYS A 57 5.66 15.58 -7.68
CA LYS A 57 4.69 15.10 -8.67
C LYS A 57 4.76 13.58 -8.81
N LEU A 58 3.82 12.87 -8.19
CA LEU A 58 3.76 11.40 -8.17
C LEU A 58 3.55 10.82 -9.58
N PHE A 59 2.70 11.46 -10.39
CA PHE A 59 2.47 11.15 -11.79
C PHE A 59 3.66 11.50 -12.72
N ASP A 60 4.84 11.79 -12.17
CA ASP A 60 6.12 11.82 -12.91
C ASP A 60 7.03 10.66 -12.49
N SER A 61 6.52 9.68 -11.75
CA SER A 61 7.32 8.55 -11.26
C SER A 61 7.81 7.66 -12.41
N PRO A 62 9.05 7.17 -12.38
CA PRO A 62 9.57 6.26 -13.40
C PRO A 62 8.90 4.87 -13.34
N GLN A 63 8.49 4.44 -12.14
CA GLN A 63 7.66 3.26 -11.93
C GLN A 63 6.33 3.67 -11.31
N ARG A 64 5.24 3.19 -11.93
CA ARG A 64 3.85 3.42 -11.53
C ARG A 64 3.05 2.14 -11.74
N PHE A 65 2.18 1.86 -10.79
CA PHE A 65 1.22 0.76 -10.85
C PHE A 65 -0.14 1.34 -10.48
N GLU A 66 -1.13 1.22 -11.37
CA GLU A 66 -2.39 1.97 -11.22
C GLU A 66 -3.61 1.06 -11.45
N LEU A 67 -4.67 1.28 -10.67
CA LEU A 67 -5.94 0.55 -10.81
C LEU A 67 -6.55 0.69 -12.21
N PHE A 68 -6.35 1.83 -12.88
CA PHE A 68 -6.88 2.04 -14.24
C PHE A 68 -6.33 1.06 -15.27
N ALA A 69 -5.11 0.53 -15.06
CA ALA A 69 -4.57 -0.53 -15.92
C ALA A 69 -5.41 -1.81 -15.85
N ASP A 70 -6.06 -2.07 -14.72
CA ASP A 70 -6.90 -3.24 -14.47
C ASP A 70 -8.35 -3.07 -14.95
N ILE A 71 -8.85 -1.84 -15.04
CA ILE A 71 -10.26 -1.55 -15.38
C ILE A 71 -10.45 -1.18 -16.85
N ALA A 72 -9.61 -0.27 -17.36
CA ALA A 72 -9.81 0.29 -18.70
C ALA A 72 -8.90 -0.34 -19.77
N GLY A 73 -7.87 -1.08 -19.34
CA GLY A 73 -6.76 -1.47 -20.21
C GLY A 73 -5.94 -0.24 -20.62
N GLY A 74 -4.61 -0.30 -20.45
CA GLY A 74 -3.75 0.83 -20.77
C GLY A 74 -2.27 0.52 -20.67
N GLY A 75 -1.42 1.50 -21.00
CA GLY A 75 0.04 1.36 -21.00
C GLY A 75 0.69 1.37 -19.60
N PHE A 76 -0.09 1.41 -18.52
CA PHE A 76 0.40 1.40 -17.15
C PHE A 76 0.49 -0.02 -16.60
N ARG A 77 1.26 -0.22 -15.52
CA ARG A 77 1.36 -1.54 -14.88
C ARG A 77 0.17 -1.79 -13.96
N SER A 78 -0.35 -2.99 -14.01
CA SER A 78 -1.50 -3.45 -13.21
C SER A 78 -1.14 -3.62 -11.73
N VAL A 79 -2.06 -3.25 -10.83
CA VAL A 79 -1.91 -3.51 -9.38
C VAL A 79 -2.35 -4.92 -9.02
N LYS A 80 -3.33 -5.49 -9.73
CA LYS A 80 -3.80 -6.88 -9.52
C LYS A 80 -2.84 -7.92 -10.09
N GLY A 81 -2.11 -7.58 -11.15
CA GLY A 81 -1.17 -8.45 -11.86
C GLY A 81 0.27 -8.31 -11.40
N THR A 82 0.57 -7.37 -10.51
CA THR A 82 1.93 -7.16 -9.97
C THR A 82 2.01 -7.65 -8.54
N ARG A 83 2.95 -8.56 -8.26
CA ARG A 83 3.26 -9.01 -6.90
C ARG A 83 4.01 -7.95 -6.11
N VAL A 84 3.83 -7.95 -4.79
CA VAL A 84 4.58 -7.09 -3.87
C VAL A 84 6.10 -7.27 -4.00
N THR A 85 6.57 -8.49 -4.24
CA THR A 85 8.01 -8.79 -4.45
C THR A 85 8.55 -8.25 -5.78
N THR A 86 7.69 -8.07 -6.79
CA THR A 86 8.08 -7.48 -8.08
C THR A 86 8.23 -5.96 -7.96
N ALA A 87 7.33 -5.30 -7.23
CA ALA A 87 7.34 -3.85 -7.04
C ALA A 87 8.35 -3.41 -5.97
N PHE A 88 8.50 -4.18 -4.89
CA PHE A 88 9.38 -3.91 -3.76
C PHE A 88 10.47 -4.97 -3.69
N GLN A 89 11.59 -4.72 -4.36
CA GLN A 89 12.61 -5.73 -4.61
C GLN A 89 13.45 -6.10 -3.38
N LYS A 90 13.50 -5.24 -2.35
CA LYS A 90 14.31 -5.47 -1.15
C LYS A 90 13.78 -4.74 0.07
N VAL A 91 14.26 -5.14 1.26
CA VAL A 91 14.09 -4.34 2.49
C VAL A 91 14.66 -2.94 2.26
N GLY A 92 13.92 -1.92 2.68
CA GLY A 92 14.17 -0.50 2.41
C GLY A 92 13.59 0.01 1.09
N SER A 93 13.04 -0.85 0.22
CA SER A 93 12.24 -0.39 -0.93
C SER A 93 11.01 0.35 -0.42
N ALA A 94 10.75 1.53 -1.00
CA ALA A 94 9.60 2.36 -0.64
C ALA A 94 8.93 2.97 -1.88
N MET A 95 7.62 3.15 -1.79
CA MET A 95 6.78 3.81 -2.78
C MET A 95 5.72 4.65 -2.07
N THR A 96 5.16 5.64 -2.76
CA THR A 96 3.93 6.29 -2.32
C THR A 96 2.74 5.47 -2.80
N PHE A 97 1.91 5.01 -1.88
CA PHE A 97 0.55 4.57 -2.15
C PHE A 97 -0.36 5.80 -2.11
N LEU A 98 -0.90 6.18 -3.26
CA LEU A 98 -1.87 7.26 -3.39
C LEU A 98 -3.25 6.62 -3.45
N TYR A 99 -4.07 6.87 -2.44
CA TYR A 99 -5.46 6.44 -2.35
C TYR A 99 -6.38 7.64 -2.48
N ASP A 100 -7.47 7.48 -3.23
CA ASP A 100 -8.38 8.55 -3.63
C ASP A 100 -7.67 9.68 -4.39
N TYR A 101 -7.85 9.74 -5.71
CA TYR A 101 -7.21 10.78 -6.53
C TYR A 101 -7.86 12.16 -6.36
N GLY A 102 -9.00 12.27 -5.68
CA GLY A 102 -9.61 13.53 -5.26
C GLY A 102 -8.97 14.06 -3.98
N ASP A 103 -9.06 13.28 -2.90
CA ASP A 103 -8.56 13.67 -1.57
C ASP A 103 -7.04 13.51 -1.39
N GLU A 104 -6.40 12.75 -2.28
CA GLU A 104 -4.96 12.49 -2.34
C GLU A 104 -4.36 11.97 -1.03
N TRP A 105 -4.91 10.89 -0.48
CA TRP A 105 -4.30 10.21 0.67
C TRP A 105 -2.97 9.56 0.28
N ARG A 106 -1.87 10.17 0.72
CA ARG A 106 -0.50 9.73 0.40
C ARG A 106 0.11 8.96 1.56
N PHE A 107 0.13 7.64 1.44
CA PHE A 107 0.83 6.76 2.36
C PHE A 107 2.24 6.47 1.83
N ARG A 108 3.27 6.65 2.66
CA ARG A 108 4.57 6.05 2.39
C ARG A 108 4.51 4.57 2.76
N ALA A 109 4.59 3.69 1.76
CA ALA A 109 4.68 2.24 1.93
C ALA A 109 6.14 1.81 1.79
N GLU A 110 6.70 1.17 2.81
CA GLU A 110 8.11 0.76 2.85
C GLU A 110 8.24 -0.66 3.38
N VAL A 111 9.06 -1.50 2.74
CA VAL A 111 9.42 -2.82 3.28
C VAL A 111 10.42 -2.63 4.40
N ILE A 112 10.02 -2.90 5.65
CA ILE A 112 10.88 -2.75 6.83
C ILE A 112 11.52 -4.07 7.27
N GLY A 113 11.06 -5.20 6.73
CA GLY A 113 11.60 -6.52 7.05
C GLY A 113 10.90 -7.62 6.27
N THR A 114 11.37 -8.85 6.52
CA THR A 114 10.77 -10.08 5.98
C THR A 114 10.42 -11.02 7.12
N GLY A 115 9.48 -11.92 6.89
CA GLY A 115 9.07 -12.92 7.87
C GLY A 115 9.08 -14.34 7.30
N GLN A 116 8.84 -15.29 8.19
CA GLN A 116 8.55 -16.67 7.83
C GLN A 116 7.03 -16.86 7.84
N ALA A 117 6.49 -17.55 6.84
CA ALA A 117 5.07 -17.89 6.82
C ALA A 117 4.76 -18.78 8.02
N LEU A 118 3.81 -18.35 8.83
CA LEU A 118 3.29 -19.13 9.94
C LEU A 118 2.19 -20.05 9.38
N PRO A 119 2.25 -21.39 9.59
CA PRO A 119 1.33 -22.35 8.98
C PRO A 119 -0.16 -22.09 9.23
N GLU A 120 -0.50 -21.42 10.33
CA GLU A 120 -1.87 -21.15 10.75
C GLU A 120 -2.25 -19.66 10.73
N ALA A 121 -1.36 -18.79 10.22
CA ALA A 121 -1.65 -17.36 10.16
C ALA A 121 -2.40 -17.00 8.87
N ASN A 122 -3.45 -16.20 9.03
CA ASN A 122 -4.07 -15.50 7.92
C ASN A 122 -3.28 -14.22 7.61
N TYR A 123 -3.06 -13.97 6.33
CA TYR A 123 -2.46 -12.74 5.81
C TYR A 123 -3.49 -11.99 4.95
N PRO A 124 -3.48 -10.64 4.94
CA PRO A 124 -2.57 -9.74 5.65
C PRO A 124 -2.83 -9.68 7.16
N ARG A 125 -1.82 -9.34 7.96
CA ARG A 125 -1.96 -9.12 9.41
C ARG A 125 -1.28 -7.84 9.88
N ILE A 126 -1.89 -7.14 10.83
CA ILE A 126 -1.32 -5.94 11.43
C ILE A 126 -0.40 -6.38 12.58
N VAL A 127 0.90 -6.11 12.43
CA VAL A 127 1.94 -6.45 13.42
C VAL A 127 2.41 -5.24 14.22
N GLY A 128 2.01 -4.03 13.82
CA GLY A 128 2.29 -2.79 14.56
C GLY A 128 1.29 -1.69 14.24
N LYS A 129 0.95 -0.88 15.25
CA LYS A 129 -0.02 0.21 15.13
C LYS A 129 0.38 1.40 15.98
N ILE A 130 0.65 2.54 15.34
CA ILE A 130 0.98 3.81 16.01
C ILE A 130 0.09 4.94 15.49
N GLY A 131 -0.45 5.74 16.41
CA GLY A 131 -1.29 6.91 16.11
C GLY A 131 -2.74 6.56 15.75
N ARG A 132 -3.65 7.51 16.03
CA ARG A 132 -5.07 7.44 15.65
C ARG A 132 -5.20 7.71 14.14
N ALA A 133 -5.88 6.82 13.43
CA ALA A 133 -6.23 7.06 12.02
C ALA A 133 -7.22 8.23 11.91
N PRO A 134 -7.08 9.10 10.91
CA PRO A 134 -8.10 10.11 10.61
C PRO A 134 -9.38 9.42 10.10
N PRO A 135 -10.54 10.10 10.17
CA PRO A 135 -11.70 9.67 9.39
C PRO A 135 -11.36 9.74 7.89
N GLN A 136 -11.96 8.85 7.08
CA GLN A 136 -11.70 8.78 5.64
C GLN A 136 -12.26 10.00 4.90
N CYS A 137 -13.50 10.38 5.18
CA CYS A 137 -14.06 11.66 4.78
C CYS A 137 -14.07 12.58 6.02
N PRO A 138 -13.53 13.81 5.95
CA PRO A 138 -13.82 14.81 6.97
C PRO A 138 -15.34 15.00 7.04
N ASP A 139 -15.91 15.09 8.23
CA ASP A 139 -17.32 15.44 8.38
C ASP A 139 -17.57 16.71 7.55
N ILE A 140 -18.44 16.60 6.56
CA ILE A 140 -18.97 17.78 5.88
C ILE A 140 -19.76 18.47 6.99
N ASP A 141 -19.31 19.62 7.46
CA ASP A 141 -20.14 20.47 8.31
C ASP A 141 -21.38 20.78 7.44
N ASP A 142 -22.47 20.07 7.70
CA ASP A 142 -23.79 20.39 7.17
C ASP A 142 -24.18 21.74 7.80
N GLU A 143 -23.85 22.85 7.12
CA GLU A 143 -24.43 24.16 7.36
C GLU A 143 -25.75 24.32 6.58
#